data_AF-A0A962PW54-F1
#
_entry.id   AF-A0A962PW54-F1
#
_cell.length_a   1.000
_cell.length_b   1.000
_cell.length_c   1.000
_cell.angle_alpha   90.00
_cell.angle_beta   90.00
_cell.angle_gamma   90.00
#
_symmetry.space_group_name_H-M   'P 1'
#
loop_
_entity.id
_entity.type
_entity.pdbx_description
1 polymer ?
#
loop_
_entity_poly.entity_id
_entity_poly.type
_entity_poly.pdbx_seq_one_letter_code
_entity_poly.pdbx_strand_id
1 'polypeptide(L)' 'MGINQPIAQQGPFVMNTQAELMEAFSDYQKTQFGGWPWQAPDITHSRNQPRFTSILGKEEFPPPGLNPNV' A
#
# COMPACT_ATOMS: atom_id res chain seq x y z
N MET A 1 4.77 5.63 27.63
CA MET A 1 6.18 5.95 27.33
C MET A 1 6.30 6.16 25.84
N GLY A 2 6.90 7.28 25.42
CA GLY A 2 7.15 7.56 24.01
C GLY A 2 8.48 6.95 23.57
N ILE A 3 8.65 6.80 22.27
CA ILE A 3 9.99 6.63 21.67
C ILE A 3 10.86 7.81 22.14
N ASN A 4 11.96 7.55 22.85
CA ASN A 4 12.87 8.59 23.38
C ASN A 4 13.75 9.19 22.26
N GLN A 5 13.13 9.58 21.16
CA GLN A 5 13.78 10.12 19.96
C GLN A 5 13.07 11.40 19.53
N PRO A 6 13.78 12.35 18.90
CA PRO A 6 13.15 13.50 18.29
C PRO A 6 12.14 13.07 17.24
N ILE A 7 11.04 13.82 17.12
CA ILE A 7 9.99 13.57 16.12
C ILE A 7 9.85 14.84 15.28
N ALA A 8 10.00 14.69 13.97
CA ALA A 8 9.69 15.69 12.96
C ALA A 8 8.55 15.16 12.09
N GLN A 9 7.43 15.88 12.00
CA GLN A 9 6.25 15.45 11.26
C GLN A 9 5.78 16.55 10.31
N GLN A 10 5.50 16.18 9.07
CA GLN A 10 4.85 17.07 8.11
C GLN A 10 4.00 16.26 7.12
N GLY A 11 2.68 16.49 7.16
CA GLY A 11 1.73 15.77 6.32
C GLY A 11 1.81 14.25 6.53
N PRO A 12 1.97 13.44 5.46
CA PRO A 12 1.98 11.99 5.56
C PRO A 12 3.31 11.41 6.07
N PHE A 13 4.35 12.24 6.26
CA PHE A 13 5.68 11.78 6.64
C PHE A 13 6.03 12.13 8.09
N VAL A 14 6.66 11.17 8.77
CA VAL A 14 7.17 11.27 10.14
C VAL A 14 8.59 10.73 10.14
N MET A 15 9.54 11.54 10.60
CA MET A 15 10.97 11.23 10.68
C MET A 15 11.57 11.76 11.99
N ASN A 16 12.89 11.64 12.17
CA ASN A 16 13.57 12.16 13.35
C ASN A 16 14.10 13.59 13.15
N THR A 17 14.39 13.99 11.91
CA THR A 17 14.90 15.34 11.58
C THR A 17 14.16 16.02 10.41
N GLN A 18 14.29 17.34 10.30
CA GLN A 18 13.71 18.11 9.19
C GLN A 18 14.37 17.80 7.83
N ALA A 19 15.66 17.48 7.84
CA ALA A 19 16.39 17.10 6.64
C ALA A 19 15.85 15.78 6.06
N GLU A 20 15.62 14.77 6.91
CA GLU A 20 15.01 13.49 6.53
C GLU A 20 13.60 13.66 5.98
N LEU A 21 12.79 14.58 6.55
CA LEU A 21 11.50 14.90 5.96
C LEU A 21 11.62 15.42 4.53
N MET A 22 12.55 16.36 4.28
CA MET A 22 12.74 16.91 2.92
C MET A 22 13.22 15.85 1.93
N GLU A 23 14.09 14.93 2.38
CA GLU A 23 14.50 13.77 1.58
C GLU A 23 13.31 12.87 1.25
N ALA A 24 12.48 12.53 2.24
CA ALA A 24 11.27 11.72 2.03
C ALA A 24 10.30 12.37 1.02
N PHE A 25 10.11 13.70 1.10
CA PHE A 25 9.34 14.43 0.11
C PHE A 25 9.98 14.38 -1.29
N SER A 26 11.30 14.52 -1.40
CA SER A 26 12.04 14.43 -2.66
C SER A 26 11.87 13.05 -3.30
N ASP A 27 11.97 11.98 -2.51
CA ASP A 27 11.85 10.61 -2.99
C ASP A 27 10.42 10.25 -3.39
N TYR A 28 9.43 10.76 -2.63
CA TYR A 28 8.02 10.67 -3.01
C TYR A 28 7.73 11.43 -4.30
N GLN A 29 8.30 12.62 -4.50
CA GLN A 29 8.12 13.35 -5.75
C GLN A 29 8.75 12.63 -6.95
N LYS A 30 9.88 11.94 -6.76
CA LYS A 30 10.56 11.19 -7.82
C LYS A 30 9.84 9.90 -8.20
N THR A 31 9.35 9.15 -7.22
CA THR A 31 8.93 7.75 -7.42
C THR A 31 7.54 7.42 -6.88
N GLN A 32 6.86 8.39 -6.26
CA GLN A 32 5.70 8.20 -5.41
C GLN A 32 5.96 7.15 -4.33
N PHE A 33 5.52 5.92 -4.53
CA PHE A 33 5.66 4.81 -3.58
C PHE A 33 6.78 3.83 -3.96
N GLY A 34 7.86 4.33 -4.60
CA GLY A 34 8.92 3.46 -5.12
C GLY A 34 8.58 2.82 -6.47
N GLY A 35 7.73 3.47 -7.27
CA GLY A 35 7.20 2.94 -8.52
C GLY A 35 5.97 2.08 -8.27
N TRP A 36 4.80 2.66 -8.51
CA TRP A 36 3.53 1.92 -8.44
C TRP A 36 3.57 0.76 -9.44
N PRO A 37 3.51 -0.52 -9.00
CA PRO A 37 3.77 -1.66 -9.89
C PRO A 37 2.63 -1.94 -10.87
N TRP A 38 1.51 -1.25 -10.69
CA TRP A 38 0.27 -1.47 -11.41
C TRP A 38 0.08 -0.42 -12.52
N GLN A 39 -0.56 -0.80 -13.61
CA GLN A 39 -0.75 0.09 -14.78
C GLN A 39 -1.64 1.31 -14.47
N ALA A 40 -2.55 1.17 -13.50
CA ALA A 40 -3.48 2.22 -13.10
C ALA A 40 -3.29 2.55 -11.62
N PRO A 41 -3.50 3.82 -11.22
CA PRO A 41 -3.41 4.24 -9.82
C PRO A 41 -4.53 3.65 -8.95
N ASP A 42 -5.65 3.24 -9.57
CA ASP A 42 -6.78 2.63 -8.91
C ASP A 42 -7.10 1.28 -9.58
N ILE A 43 -6.54 0.21 -9.02
CA ILE A 43 -6.85 -1.15 -9.47
C ILE A 43 -8.04 -1.65 -8.66
N THR A 44 -9.14 -1.89 -9.38
CA THR A 44 -10.36 -2.48 -8.82
C THR A 44 -10.59 -3.85 -9.44
N HIS A 45 -11.12 -4.77 -8.63
CA HIS A 45 -11.60 -6.04 -9.14
C HIS A 45 -12.91 -5.84 -9.91
N SER A 46 -13.11 -6.61 -10.96
CA SER A 46 -14.36 -6.56 -11.72
C SER A 46 -15.52 -6.98 -10.82
N ARG A 47 -16.69 -6.34 -11.00
CA ARG A 47 -17.90 -6.64 -10.21
C ARG A 47 -18.27 -8.13 -10.18
N ASN A 48 -18.06 -8.82 -11.29
CA ASN A 48 -18.41 -10.24 -11.46
C ASN A 48 -17.25 -11.19 -11.09
N GLN A 49 -16.13 -10.68 -10.59
CA GLN A 49 -14.99 -11.51 -10.19
C GLN A 49 -15.33 -12.23 -8.87
N PRO A 50 -15.25 -13.56 -8.80
CA PRO A 50 -15.46 -14.29 -7.56
C PRO A 50 -14.34 -13.96 -6.56
N ARG A 51 -14.62 -14.13 -5.26
CA ARG A 51 -13.62 -13.94 -4.20
C ARG A 51 -12.46 -14.92 -4.41
N PHE A 52 -11.24 -14.45 -4.20
CA PHE A 52 -10.02 -15.24 -4.38
C PHE A 52 -8.93 -14.76 -3.41
N THR A 53 -7.90 -15.59 -3.25
CA THR A 53 -6.66 -15.25 -2.54
C THR A 53 -5.51 -15.32 -3.54
N SER A 54 -4.63 -14.31 -3.60
CA SER A 54 -3.43 -14.33 -4.43
C SER A 54 -2.19 -14.53 -3.57
N ILE A 55 -1.46 -15.63 -3.79
CA ILE A 55 -0.20 -15.94 -3.09
C ILE A 55 0.88 -16.07 -4.15
N LEU A 56 1.84 -15.13 -4.15
CA LEU A 56 2.94 -15.10 -5.12
C LEU A 56 2.47 -15.15 -6.59
N GLY A 57 1.35 -14.48 -6.89
CA GLY A 57 0.76 -14.46 -8.23
C GLY A 57 -0.06 -15.70 -8.59
N LYS A 58 -0.22 -16.68 -7.69
CA LYS A 58 -1.17 -17.78 -7.85
C LYS A 58 -2.48 -17.43 -7.19
N GLU A 59 -3.55 -17.43 -7.98
CA GLU A 59 -4.90 -17.21 -7.50
C GLU A 59 -5.53 -18.54 -7.07
N GLU A 60 -6.04 -18.58 -5.84
CA GLU A 60 -6.81 -19.69 -5.31
C GLU A 60 -8.23 -19.22 -5.01
N PHE A 61 -9.22 -20.02 -5.43
CA PHE A 61 -10.63 -19.74 -5.24
C PHE A 61 -11.18 -20.60 -4.10
N PRO A 62 -12.19 -20.11 -3.36
CA PRO A 62 -12.82 -20.90 -2.31
C PRO A 62 -13.43 -22.17 -2.90
N PRO A 63 -13.50 -23.27 -2.12
CA PRO A 63 -14.17 -24.49 -2.54
C PRO A 63 -15.63 -24.21 -2.96
N PRO A 64 -16.16 -24.96 -3.95
CA PRO A 64 -17.57 -24.85 -4.32
C PRO A 64 -18.47 -24.99 -3.07
N GLY A 65 -19.36 -24.02 -2.84
CA GLY A 65 -20.29 -24.01 -1.70
C GLY A 65 -19.90 -23.14 -0.50
N LEU A 66 -18.71 -22.52 -0.51
CA LEU A 66 -18.29 -21.53 0.50
C LEU A 66 -18.27 -20.09 -0.05
N ASN A 67 -19.06 -19.81 -1.09
CA ASN A 67 -19.20 -18.46 -1.61
C ASN A 67 -20.34 -17.75 -0.86
N PRO A 68 -20.07 -16.71 -0.04
CA PRO A 68 -21.11 -16.00 0.71
C PRO A 68 -21.99 -15.09 -0.16
N ASN A 69 -21.81 -15.12 -1.49
CA ASN A 69 -22.58 -14.34 -2.45
C ASN A 69 -23.47 -15.23 -3.36
N VAL A 70 -23.74 -16.48 -2.96
CA VAL A 70 -24.85 -17.30 -3.48
C VAL A 70 -25.86 -17.52 -2.37
#